data_AF-A0A0L6JG62-F1
#
_entry.id   AF-A0A0L6JG62-F1
#
_cell.length_a   1.000
_cell.length_b   1.000
_cell.length_c   1.000
_cell.angle_alpha   90.00
_cell.angle_beta   90.00
_cell.angle_gamma   90.00
#
_symmetry.space_group_name_H-M   'P 1'
#
loop_
_entity.id
_entity.type
_entity.pdbx_description
1 polymer ?
#
loop_
_entity_poly.entity_id
_entity_poly.type
_entity_poly.pdbx_seq_one_letter_code
_entity_poly.pdbx_strand_id
1 'polypeptide(L)' 'MSDRTRDRRAGDEATEVTFRGRGLALRSGGRLILLVCPLCSQRNASRGAERGICEWCAYVPSQDQAEPVERGNG' A
#
# COMPACT_ATOMS: atom_id res chain seq x y z
N MET A 1 19.84 -26.00 24.14
CA MET A 1 18.99 -27.00 23.45
C MET A 1 17.59 -26.81 24.01
N SER A 2 16.52 -26.38 23.35
CA SER A 2 16.19 -26.04 21.95
C SER A 2 14.89 -25.20 22.06
N ASP A 3 14.81 -24.03 21.41
CA ASP A 3 14.06 -23.77 20.17
C ASP A 3 12.52 -23.61 20.34
N ARG A 4 11.99 -22.55 19.69
CA ARG A 4 10.57 -22.19 19.43
C ARG A 4 9.85 -21.48 20.59
N THR A 5 9.48 -20.20 20.49
CA THR A 5 8.54 -19.71 19.47
C THR A 5 8.65 -18.18 19.37
N ARG A 6 9.36 -17.73 18.34
CA ARG A 6 9.40 -16.33 17.90
C ARG A 6 8.18 -16.12 17.00
N ASP A 7 6.99 -15.94 17.57
CA ASP A 7 5.77 -15.78 16.79
C ASP A 7 4.81 -14.83 17.53
N ARG A 8 4.24 -13.85 16.82
CA ARG A 8 3.19 -12.90 17.24
C ARG A 8 3.58 -11.52 17.79
N ARG A 9 4.50 -10.81 17.14
CA ARG A 9 4.51 -9.32 17.14
C ARG A 9 4.73 -8.70 15.75
N ALA A 10 4.30 -9.35 14.68
CA ALA A 10 4.17 -8.73 13.37
C ALA A 10 2.76 -8.13 13.24
N GLY A 11 2.46 -7.13 14.07
CA GLY A 11 1.22 -6.38 13.98
C GLY A 11 1.43 -5.16 13.09
N ASP A 12 0.79 -5.15 11.92
CA ASP A 12 0.40 -3.95 11.16
C ASP A 12 1.49 -2.91 10.82
N GLU A 13 2.72 -3.31 10.48
CA GLU A 13 3.65 -2.36 9.88
C GLU A 13 3.21 -2.04 8.44
N ALA A 14 2.77 -0.80 8.21
CA ALA A 14 2.33 -0.35 6.91
C ALA A 14 3.53 -0.28 5.94
N THR A 15 3.47 -1.02 4.85
CA THR A 15 4.51 -1.01 3.81
C THR A 15 4.09 -0.12 2.65
N GLU A 16 5.00 0.73 2.17
CA GLU A 16 4.77 1.52 0.95
C GLU A 16 4.79 0.61 -0.28
N VAL A 17 3.76 0.74 -1.11
CA VAL A 17 3.62 0.01 -2.37
C VAL A 17 3.30 0.95 -3.52
N THR A 18 3.63 0.52 -4.72
CA THR A 18 3.31 1.15 -5.99
C THR A 18 2.58 0.16 -6.91
N PHE A 19 2.14 0.62 -8.08
CA PHE A 19 1.42 -0.20 -9.05
C PHE A 19 2.09 -0.10 -10.42
N ARG A 20 2.99 -1.03 -10.73
CA ARG A 20 3.86 -1.00 -11.92
C ARG A 20 4.69 0.28 -11.98
N GLY A 21 5.33 0.64 -10.86
CA GLY A 21 6.15 1.84 -10.69
C GLY A 21 5.37 3.16 -10.67
N ARG A 22 4.03 3.13 -10.58
CA ARG A 22 3.17 4.33 -10.59
C ARG A 22 2.29 4.42 -9.36
N GLY A 23 1.99 5.66 -8.97
CA GLY A 23 1.19 5.94 -7.79
C GLY A 23 1.87 5.50 -6.49
N LEU A 24 1.14 5.68 -5.39
CA LEU A 24 1.62 5.35 -4.05
C LEU A 24 0.44 4.90 -3.18
N ALA A 25 0.62 3.79 -2.47
CA ALA A 25 -0.30 3.34 -1.44
C ALA A 25 0.46 2.78 -0.24
N LEU A 26 -0.23 2.66 0.89
CA LEU A 26 0.23 1.87 2.02
C LEU A 26 -0.52 0.54 2.05
N ARG A 27 0.20 -0.57 2.22
CA ARG A 27 -0.37 -1.89 2.49
C ARG A 27 -0.26 -2.18 3.99
N SER A 28 -1.39 -2.37 4.65
CA SER A 28 -1.49 -2.78 6.06
C SER A 28 -2.72 -3.67 6.26
N GLY A 29 -2.58 -4.77 7.00
CA GLY A 29 -3.69 -5.68 7.31
C GLY A 29 -4.53 -6.16 6.11
N GLY A 30 -3.91 -6.36 4.94
CA GLY A 30 -4.62 -6.76 3.72
C GLY A 30 -5.47 -5.66 3.06
N ARG A 31 -5.30 -4.39 3.47
CA ARG A 31 -5.93 -3.21 2.88
C ARG A 31 -4.91 -2.36 2.12
N LEU A 32 -5.39 -1.58 1.16
CA LEU A 32 -4.62 -0.57 0.45
C LEU A 32 -5.16 0.82 0.80
N ILE A 33 -4.30 1.66 1.37
CA ILE A 33 -4.57 3.07 1.58
C ILE A 33 -4.01 3.81 0.36
N LEU A 34 -4.86 4.16 -0.61
CA LEU A 34 -4.45 4.72 -1.91
C LEU A 34 -4.14 6.21 -1.79
N LEU A 35 -2.87 6.58 -1.64
CA LEU A 35 -2.43 7.97 -1.45
C LEU A 35 -2.38 8.75 -2.78
N VAL A 36 -1.81 8.14 -3.82
CA VAL A 36 -1.69 8.72 -5.16
C VAL A 36 -2.16 7.71 -6.20
N CYS A 37 -3.11 8.10 -7.04
CA CYS A 37 -3.69 7.23 -8.05
C CYS A 37 -2.67 6.91 -9.16
N PRO A 38 -2.44 5.63 -9.50
CA PRO A 38 -1.51 5.25 -10.57
C PRO A 38 -2.03 5.58 -11.98
N LEU A 39 -3.33 5.86 -12.13
CA LEU A 39 -3.94 6.17 -13.44
C LEU A 39 -3.95 7.66 -13.76
N CYS A 40 -4.39 8.51 -12.82
CA CYS A 40 -4.54 9.95 -13.06
C CYS A 40 -3.53 10.81 -12.29
N SER A 41 -2.63 10.18 -11.51
CA SER A 41 -1.58 10.84 -10.71
C SER A 41 -2.10 11.80 -9.63
N GLN A 42 -3.42 11.88 -9.42
CA GLN A 42 -4.00 12.71 -8.38
C GLN A 42 -3.78 12.12 -6.99
N ARG A 43 -3.51 12.99 -6.02
CA ARG A 43 -3.48 12.64 -4.60
C ARG A 43 -4.90 12.55 -4.05
N ASN A 44 -5.18 11.50 -3.30
CA ASN A 44 -6.44 11.36 -2.58
C ASN A 44 -6.42 12.13 -1.26
N ALA A 45 -7.58 12.63 -0.85
CA ALA A 45 -7.80 13.02 0.55
C ALA A 45 -7.85 11.75 1.44
N SER A 46 -7.63 11.90 2.74
CA SER A 46 -7.52 10.78 3.68
C SER A 46 -8.70 9.81 3.60
N ARG A 47 -9.94 10.33 3.52
CA ARG A 47 -11.17 9.52 3.43
C ARG A 47 -11.20 8.64 2.17
N GLY A 48 -10.84 9.19 1.01
CA GLY A 48 -10.74 8.42 -0.24
C GLY A 48 -9.61 7.41 -0.20
N ALA A 49 -8.46 7.82 0.35
CA ALA A 49 -7.28 6.98 0.49
C ALA A 49 -7.57 5.73 1.32
N GLU A 50 -8.15 5.87 2.52
CA GLU A 50 -8.48 4.77 3.42
C GLU A 50 -9.50 3.77 2.83
N ARG A 51 -10.39 4.25 1.95
CA ARG A 51 -11.32 3.38 1.22
C ARG A 51 -10.65 2.61 0.09
N GLY A 52 -9.42 2.96 -0.28
CA GLY A 52 -8.71 2.39 -1.42
C GLY A 52 -9.33 2.78 -2.76
N ILE A 53 -9.96 3.96 -2.87
CA ILE A 53 -10.63 4.40 -4.11
C ILE A 53 -10.13 5.79 -4.47
N CYS A 54 -9.81 6.02 -5.75
CA CYS A 54 -9.50 7.36 -6.23
C CYS A 54 -10.76 8.22 -6.29
N GLU A 55 -10.81 9.34 -5.58
CA GLU A 55 -11.98 10.24 -5.57
C GLU A 55 -12.12 11.05 -6.88
N TRP A 56 -11.11 11.02 -7.74
CA TRP A 56 -11.06 11.78 -8.98
C TRP A 56 -11.54 10.98 -10.20
N CYS A 57 -11.07 9.74 -10.34
CA CYS A 57 -11.37 8.89 -11.50
C CYS A 57 -12.06 7.56 -11.12
N ALA A 58 -12.44 7.39 -9.85
CA ALA A 58 -13.05 6.17 -9.31
C ALA A 58 -12.22 4.89 -9.45
N TYR A 59 -10.92 5.00 -9.75
CA TYR A 59 -10.03 3.84 -9.81
C TYR A 59 -9.95 3.09 -8.48
N VAL A 60 -10.02 1.75 -8.55
CA VAL A 60 -9.85 0.85 -7.42
C VAL A 60 -8.65 -0.07 -7.72
N PRO A 61 -7.56 -0.01 -6.93
CA PRO A 61 -6.40 -0.87 -7.14
C PRO A 61 -6.68 -2.29 -6.67
N SER A 62 -6.09 -3.26 -7.36
CA SER A 62 -6.08 -4.64 -6.91
C SER A 62 -4.82 -4.95 -6.09
N GLN A 63 -4.96 -5.81 -5.08
CA GLN A 63 -3.86 -6.19 -4.19
C GLN A 63 -2.74 -6.92 -4.92
N ASP A 64 -3.05 -7.79 -5.88
CA ASP A 64 -2.07 -8.54 -6.67
C ASP A 64 -1.14 -7.65 -7.51
N GLN A 65 -1.57 -6.43 -7.82
CA GLN A 65 -0.79 -5.45 -8.60
C GLN A 65 0.12 -4.57 -7.73
N ALA A 66 -0.03 -4.62 -6.41
CA ALA A 66 0.75 -3.79 -5.51
C ALA A 66 2.11 -4.44 -5.21
N GLU A 67 3.17 -3.71 -5.56
CA GLU A 67 4.58 -4.08 -5.40
C GLU A 67 5.28 -3.11 -4.44
N PRO A 68 6.29 -3.53 -3.65
CA PRO A 68 7.01 -2.63 -2.75
C PRO A 68 7.65 -1.46 -3.51
N VAL A 69 7.67 -0.27 -2.90
CA VAL A 69 8.47 0.83 -3.44
C VAL A 69 9.95 0.49 -3.28
N GLU A 70 10.70 0.46 -4.39
CA GLU A 70 12.15 0.34 -4.34
C GLU A 70 12.74 1.59 -3.69
N ARG A 71 13.24 1.46 -2.46
CA ARG A 71 14.09 2.48 -1.87
C ARG A 71 15.47 2.29 -2.48
N GLY A 72 15.83 3.16 -3.42
CA GLY A 72 17.20 3.20 -3.93
C GLY A 72 18.17 3.33 -2.75
N ASN A 73 19.07 2.36 -2.60
CA ASN A 73 20.21 2.48 -1.70
C ASN A 73 21.11 3.59 -2.27
N GLY A 74 20.85 4.83 -1.85
CA GLY A 74 21.74 5.98 -2.08
C GLY A 74 22.89 5.99 -1.10
#